data_AF-A0A066WW67-F1
#
_entry.id   AF-A0A066WW67-F1
#
_cell.length_a   1.000
_cell.length_b   1.000
_cell.length_c   1.000
_cell.angle_alpha   90.00
_cell.angle_beta   90.00
_cell.angle_gamma   90.00
#
_symmetry.space_group_name_H-M   'P 1'
#
loop_
_entity.id
_entity.type
_entity.pdbx_description
1 polymer ?
#
loop_
_entity_poly.entity_id
_entity_poly.type
_entity_poly.pdbx_seq_one_letter_code
_entity_poly.pdbx_strand_id
1 'polypeptide(L)'
;MKNIFNPIYRQDYLQGYSTGLNPYSEVKNNTPNSAFNEGFNSGRLDYESINGSVANGIPKKIISEKTLDEFLLAGLLGINIDTEGYTHFQISVLLKWYQSGIEKYDPKQNLYLLDILEENGIEISNS
;
A
#
# COMPACT_ATOMS: atom_id res chain seq x y z
N MET A 1 -14.44 8.03 -23.50
CA MET A 1 -15.02 8.08 -22.14
C MET A 1 -15.37 6.67 -21.73
N LYS A 2 -14.72 6.12 -20.70
CA LYS A 2 -15.05 4.79 -20.15
C LYS A 2 -16.47 4.86 -19.57
N ASN A 3 -17.29 3.85 -19.86
CA ASN A 3 -18.73 3.91 -19.58
C ASN A 3 -19.01 3.60 -18.10
N ILE A 4 -18.46 4.40 -17.19
CA ILE A 4 -18.60 4.27 -15.72
C ILE A 4 -20.05 4.38 -15.24
N PHE A 5 -20.96 4.83 -16.11
CA PHE A 5 -22.40 4.85 -15.88
C PHE A 5 -23.10 3.54 -16.26
N ASN A 6 -22.43 2.63 -16.98
CA ASN A 6 -22.94 1.30 -17.26
C ASN A 6 -22.76 0.40 -16.01
N PRO A 7 -23.85 -0.11 -15.41
CA PRO A 7 -23.79 -0.94 -14.22
C PRO A 7 -23.00 -2.24 -14.40
N ILE A 8 -23.10 -2.88 -15.57
CA ILE A 8 -22.39 -4.14 -15.88
C ILE A 8 -20.89 -3.86 -15.94
N TYR A 9 -20.49 -2.83 -16.68
CA TYR A 9 -19.08 -2.40 -16.75
C TYR A 9 -18.52 -2.11 -15.36
N ARG A 10 -19.27 -1.37 -14.54
CA ARG A 10 -18.84 -1.02 -13.18
C ARG A 10 -18.67 -2.26 -12.31
N GLN A 11 -19.62 -3.19 -12.38
CA GLN A 11 -19.56 -4.44 -11.61
C GLN A 11 -18.32 -5.25 -12.00
N ASP A 12 -18.09 -5.42 -13.30
CA ASP A 12 -16.94 -6.17 -13.83
C ASP A 12 -15.62 -5.49 -13.46
N TYR A 13 -15.56 -4.16 -13.54
CA TYR A 13 -14.40 -3.38 -13.10
C TYR A 13 -14.11 -3.56 -11.61
N LEU A 14 -15.12 -3.43 -10.74
CA LEU A 14 -14.94 -3.60 -9.30
C LEU A 14 -14.53 -5.03 -8.92
N GLN A 15 -15.07 -6.02 -9.63
CA GLN A 15 -14.65 -7.41 -9.48
C GLN A 15 -13.19 -7.60 -9.90
N GLY A 16 -12.80 -7.03 -11.05
CA GLY A 16 -11.40 -7.01 -11.49
C GLY A 16 -10.50 -6.36 -10.45
N TYR A 17 -10.86 -5.17 -9.98
CA TYR A 17 -10.09 -4.38 -9.02
C TYR A 17 -9.85 -5.10 -7.70
N SER A 18 -10.91 -5.64 -7.09
CA SER A 18 -10.79 -6.46 -5.86
C SER A 18 -9.96 -7.73 -6.08
N THR A 19 -10.03 -8.33 -7.27
CA THR A 19 -9.19 -9.48 -7.63
C THR A 19 -7.73 -9.07 -7.77
N GLY A 20 -7.44 -7.92 -8.40
CA GLY A 20 -6.10 -7.38 -8.59
C GLY A 20 -5.42 -6.97 -7.28
N LEU A 21 -6.20 -6.46 -6.32
CA LEU A 21 -5.70 -6.13 -4.98
C LEU A 21 -5.25 -7.35 -4.18
N ASN A 22 -5.84 -8.52 -4.43
CA ASN A 22 -5.48 -9.74 -3.73
C ASN A 22 -4.36 -10.49 -4.49
N PRO A 23 -3.14 -10.60 -3.94
CA PRO A 23 -2.04 -11.31 -4.59
C PRO A 23 -2.25 -12.84 -4.65
N TYR A 24 -3.19 -13.37 -3.86
CA TYR A 24 -3.49 -14.81 -3.80
C TYR A 24 -4.72 -15.21 -4.64
N SER A 25 -5.38 -14.25 -5.30
CA SER A 25 -6.56 -14.56 -6.10
C SER A 25 -6.20 -15.33 -7.37
N GLU A 26 -6.85 -16.47 -7.57
CA GLU A 26 -6.80 -17.19 -8.84
C GLU A 26 -7.77 -16.54 -9.83
N VAL A 27 -7.24 -16.05 -10.96
CA VAL A 27 -8.07 -15.49 -12.04
C VAL A 27 -8.71 -16.65 -12.80
N LYS A 28 -10.03 -16.82 -12.68
CA LYS A 28 -10.76 -17.82 -13.48
C LYS A 28 -10.76 -17.39 -14.95
N ASN A 29 -10.26 -18.27 -15.83
CA ASN A 29 -10.09 -18.01 -17.27
C ASN A 29 -11.40 -17.71 -18.06
N ASN A 30 -12.57 -17.77 -17.43
CA ASN A 30 -13.83 -17.91 -18.14
C ASN A 30 -14.64 -16.63 -18.41
N THR A 31 -14.14 -15.42 -18.12
CA THR A 31 -14.56 -14.18 -18.83
C THR A 31 -13.77 -12.93 -18.38
N PRO A 32 -12.50 -12.76 -18.79
CA PRO A 32 -11.85 -11.47 -18.70
C PRO A 32 -12.40 -10.55 -19.80
N ASN A 33 -13.43 -9.78 -19.50
CA ASN A 33 -13.82 -8.66 -20.37
C ASN A 33 -12.93 -7.44 -20.11
N SER A 34 -13.00 -6.44 -20.98
CA SER A 34 -12.12 -5.26 -20.89
C SER A 34 -12.26 -4.52 -19.55
N ALA A 35 -13.47 -4.42 -19.00
CA ALA A 35 -13.71 -3.75 -17.72
C ALA A 35 -13.04 -4.49 -16.56
N PHE A 36 -13.16 -5.82 -16.53
CA PHE A 36 -12.48 -6.65 -15.55
C PHE A 36 -10.96 -6.51 -15.64
N ASN A 37 -10.38 -6.59 -16.85
CA ASN A 37 -8.93 -6.49 -17.03
C ASN A 37 -8.39 -5.13 -16.62
N GLU A 38 -9.11 -4.06 -16.93
CA GLU A 38 -8.76 -2.71 -16.47
C GLU A 38 -8.80 -2.61 -14.95
N GLY A 39 -9.89 -3.09 -14.32
CA GLY A 39 -10.01 -3.12 -12.87
C GLY A 39 -8.87 -3.90 -12.24
N PHE A 40 -8.60 -5.11 -12.73
CA PHE A 40 -7.53 -5.97 -12.26
C PHE A 40 -6.16 -5.29 -12.32
N ASN A 41 -5.83 -4.67 -13.45
CA ASN A 41 -4.57 -3.95 -13.59
C ASN A 41 -4.47 -2.77 -12.62
N SER A 42 -5.53 -1.99 -12.45
CA SER A 42 -5.56 -0.91 -11.46
C SER A 42 -5.39 -1.43 -10.05
N GLY A 43 -6.10 -2.49 -9.65
CA GLY A 43 -5.96 -3.08 -8.32
C GLY A 43 -4.56 -3.68 -8.08
N ARG A 44 -3.94 -4.28 -9.11
CA ARG A 44 -2.58 -4.79 -9.02
C ARG A 44 -1.57 -3.67 -8.85
N LEU A 45 -1.70 -2.58 -9.60
CA LEU A 45 -0.84 -1.40 -9.46
C LEU A 45 -0.93 -0.81 -8.06
N ASP A 46 -2.14 -0.66 -7.52
CA ASP A 46 -2.35 -0.14 -6.17
C ASP A 46 -1.72 -1.07 -5.12
N TYR A 47 -1.95 -2.38 -5.23
CA TYR A 47 -1.29 -3.36 -4.36
C TYR A 47 0.24 -3.25 -4.41
N GLU A 48 0.82 -3.26 -5.61
CA GLU A 48 2.29 -3.28 -5.78
C GLU A 48 2.94 -1.96 -5.40
N SER A 49 2.21 -0.84 -5.49
CA SER A 49 2.70 0.48 -5.05
C SER A 49 3.01 0.54 -3.55
N ILE A 50 2.37 -0.33 -2.76
CA ILE A 50 2.52 -0.39 -1.30
C ILE A 50 3.28 -1.65 -0.86
N ASN A 51 2.99 -2.80 -1.47
CA ASN A 51 3.49 -4.09 -1.04
C ASN A 51 4.70 -4.59 -1.84
N GLY A 52 5.05 -3.91 -2.94
CA GLY A 52 6.10 -4.34 -3.85
C GLY A 52 5.59 -5.31 -4.90
N SER A 53 6.40 -5.53 -5.95
CA SER A 53 5.99 -6.34 -7.09
C SER A 53 5.80 -7.82 -6.71
N VAL A 54 4.68 -8.40 -7.15
CA VAL A 54 4.39 -9.82 -6.99
C VAL A 54 5.42 -10.70 -7.69
N ALA A 55 6.05 -10.19 -8.76
CA ALA A 55 7.12 -10.88 -9.48
C ALA A 55 8.36 -11.15 -8.59
N ASN A 56 8.56 -10.34 -7.54
CA ASN A 56 9.64 -10.51 -6.58
C ASN A 56 9.23 -11.38 -5.37
N GLY A 57 8.03 -11.96 -5.41
CA GLY A 57 7.43 -12.71 -4.32
C GLY A 57 6.42 -11.88 -3.52
N ILE A 58 5.50 -12.57 -2.85
CA ILE A 58 4.47 -11.94 -2.03
C ILE A 58 5.02 -11.76 -0.60
N PRO A 59 4.99 -10.54 -0.03
CA PRO A 59 5.43 -10.30 1.34
C PRO A 59 4.64 -11.10 2.39
N LYS A 60 5.28 -11.37 3.53
CA LYS A 60 4.66 -12.09 4.67
C LYS A 60 3.49 -11.30 5.29
N LYS A 61 3.65 -9.98 5.46
CA LYS A 61 2.59 -9.06 5.88
C LYS A 61 2.12 -8.23 4.68
N ILE A 62 0.81 -8.09 4.50
CA ILE A 62 0.22 -7.23 3.47
C ILE A 62 -0.24 -5.93 4.12
N ILE A 63 0.25 -4.81 3.62
CA ILE A 63 -0.18 -3.47 4.02
C ILE A 63 -1.46 -3.11 3.27
N SER A 64 -2.43 -2.62 4.03
CA SER A 64 -3.67 -2.01 3.57
C SER A 64 -3.73 -0.54 3.99
N GLU A 65 -4.71 0.22 3.49
CA GLU A 65 -4.99 1.59 3.99
C GLU A 65 -5.17 1.62 5.52
N LYS A 66 -5.88 0.63 6.08
CA LYS A 66 -6.03 0.50 7.53
C LYS A 66 -4.69 0.36 8.25
N THR A 67 -3.77 -0.43 7.68
CA THR A 67 -2.41 -0.59 8.22
C THR A 67 -1.65 0.74 8.17
N LEU A 68 -1.78 1.50 7.09
CA LEU A 68 -1.18 2.83 6.96
C LEU A 68 -1.70 3.79 8.02
N ASP A 69 -3.02 3.80 8.28
CA ASP A 69 -3.65 4.63 9.32
C ASP A 69 -3.21 4.22 10.74
N GLU A 70 -3.12 2.92 11.01
CA GLU A 70 -2.63 2.39 12.29
C GLU A 70 -1.16 2.79 12.55
N PHE A 71 -0.32 2.71 11.52
CA PHE A 71 1.08 3.12 11.61
C PHE A 71 1.22 4.62 11.82
N LEU A 72 0.41 5.43 11.13
CA LEU A 72 0.37 6.87 11.33
C LEU A 72 -0.01 7.21 12.78
N LEU A 73 -1.08 6.59 13.30
CA LEU A 73 -1.53 6.81 14.67
C LEU A 73 -0.48 6.37 15.71
N ALA A 74 0.14 5.20 15.52
CA ALA A 74 1.17 4.71 16.42
C ALA A 74 2.40 5.64 16.44
N GLY A 75 2.83 6.11 15.26
CA GLY A 75 3.91 7.09 15.15
C GLY A 75 3.58 8.43 15.83
N LEU A 76 2.34 8.91 15.74
CA LEU A 76 1.89 10.11 16.45
C LEU A 76 1.86 9.92 17.98
N LEU A 77 1.55 8.72 18.45
CA LEU A 77 1.50 8.40 19.87
C LEU A 77 2.86 8.02 20.46
N GLY A 78 3.93 7.97 19.64
CA GLY A 78 5.24 7.48 20.06
C GLY A 78 5.24 6.00 20.45
N ILE A 79 4.31 5.21 19.91
CA ILE A 79 4.21 3.78 20.16
C ILE A 79 5.18 3.07 19.22
N ASN A 80 6.04 2.22 19.77
CA ASN A 80 6.90 1.35 18.98
C ASN A 80 6.05 0.42 18.12
N ILE A 81 6.36 0.40 16.83
CA ILE A 81 5.65 -0.43 15.86
C ILE A 81 6.50 -1.66 15.56
N ASP A 82 5.88 -2.84 15.65
CA ASP A 82 6.51 -4.08 15.24
C ASP A 82 6.68 -4.11 13.71
N THR A 83 7.93 -4.01 13.27
CA THR A 83 8.33 -4.09 11.86
C THR A 83 8.63 -5.51 11.40
N GLU A 84 8.56 -6.51 12.28
CA GLU A 84 8.88 -7.90 11.93
C GLU A 84 7.96 -8.41 10.81
N GLY A 85 8.55 -8.98 9.75
CA GLY A 85 7.82 -9.56 8.64
C GLY A 85 7.35 -8.57 7.57
N TYR A 86 7.63 -7.27 7.73
CA TYR A 86 7.58 -6.32 6.62
C TYR A 86 8.88 -6.35 5.82
N THR A 87 8.77 -6.08 4.53
CA THR A 87 9.94 -5.91 3.65
C THR A 87 10.53 -4.50 3.78
N HIS A 88 11.80 -4.33 3.41
CA HIS A 88 12.43 -3.00 3.34
C HIS A 88 11.63 -2.03 2.45
N PHE A 89 11.06 -2.52 1.35
CA PHE A 89 10.20 -1.71 0.48
C PHE A 89 8.98 -1.19 1.24
N GLN A 90 8.26 -2.08 1.92
CA GLN A 90 7.08 -1.73 2.71
C GLN A 90 7.40 -0.73 3.83
N ILE A 91 8.51 -0.91 4.54
CA ILE A 91 8.98 0.03 5.56
C ILE A 91 9.25 1.41 4.94
N SER A 92 9.87 1.46 3.75
CA SER A 92 10.09 2.74 3.05
C SER A 92 8.80 3.44 2.62
N VAL A 93 7.77 2.68 2.25
CA VAL A 93 6.44 3.23 1.92
C VAL A 93 5.76 3.78 3.17
N LEU A 94 5.80 3.03 4.29
CA LEU A 94 5.25 3.47 5.58
C LEU A 94 5.90 4.77 6.06
N LEU A 95 7.22 4.90 5.93
CA LEU A 95 7.94 6.13 6.25
C LEU A 95 7.44 7.31 5.42
N LYS A 96 7.37 7.16 4.10
CA LYS A 96 6.88 8.24 3.20
C LYS A 96 5.44 8.61 3.54
N TRP A 97 4.60 7.62 3.83
CA TRP A 97 3.22 7.85 4.26
C TRP A 97 3.16 8.67 5.55
N TYR A 98 3.94 8.27 6.55
CA TYR A 98 4.04 8.99 7.82
C TYR A 98 4.51 10.43 7.63
N GLN A 99 5.58 10.66 6.86
CA GLN A 99 6.07 12.01 6.54
C GLN A 99 4.99 12.88 5.87
N SER A 100 4.24 12.33 4.91
CA SER A 100 3.12 13.04 4.27
C SER A 100 1.95 13.34 5.22
N GLY A 101 1.80 12.55 6.29
CA GLY A 101 0.85 12.77 7.38
C GLY A 101 1.31 13.84 8.36
N ILE A 102 2.63 13.89 8.67
CA ILE A 102 3.24 14.93 9.51
C ILE A 102 3.30 16.27 8.80
N GLU A 103 3.47 16.35 7.48
CA GLU A 103 3.37 17.65 6.79
C GLU A 103 2.00 18.33 7.03
N LYS A 104 0.99 17.57 7.46
CA LYS A 104 -0.31 18.08 7.90
C LYS A 104 -0.42 18.31 9.43
N TYR A 105 0.58 17.95 10.24
CA TYR A 105 0.58 17.96 11.71
C TYR A 105 1.90 18.47 12.35
N ASP A 106 1.78 19.33 13.38
CA ASP A 106 2.87 20.12 14.01
C ASP A 106 4.19 19.34 14.33
N PRO A 107 5.38 19.81 13.88
CA PRO A 107 6.69 19.14 13.95
C PRO A 107 7.25 18.74 15.32
N LYS A 108 6.66 19.15 16.44
CA LYS A 108 7.21 18.90 17.79
C LYS A 108 7.20 17.42 18.22
N GLN A 109 6.58 16.52 17.46
CA GLN A 109 6.45 15.09 17.78
C GLN A 109 7.33 14.15 16.92
N ASN A 110 8.12 14.68 15.99
CA ASN A 110 8.79 13.94 14.90
C ASN A 110 10.13 13.24 15.25
N LEU A 111 10.51 13.14 16.53
CA LEU A 111 11.82 12.58 16.92
C LEU A 111 11.87 11.04 16.75
N TYR A 112 10.77 10.33 16.99
CA TYR A 112 10.81 8.88 17.22
C TYR A 112 11.00 7.99 15.97
N LEU A 113 10.55 8.39 14.77
CA LEU A 113 10.71 7.53 13.58
C LEU A 113 12.09 7.69 12.94
N LEU A 114 12.68 8.88 13.00
CA LEU A 114 14.03 9.12 12.51
C LEU A 114 15.05 8.26 13.29
N ASP A 115 14.86 8.14 14.60
CA ASP A 115 15.69 7.29 15.47
C ASP A 115 15.64 5.82 15.03
N ILE A 116 14.45 5.28 14.67
CA ILE A 116 14.29 3.89 14.20
C ILE A 116 14.99 3.66 12.85
N LEU A 117 15.00 4.65 11.96
CA LEU A 117 15.62 4.51 10.63
C LEU A 117 17.14 4.54 10.70
N GLU A 118 17.69 5.36 11.59
CA GLU A 118 19.12 5.39 11.89
C GLU A 118 19.57 4.06 12.51
N GLU A 119 18.78 3.47 13.41
CA GLU A 119 19.04 2.14 13.98
C GLU A 119 19.02 1.00 12.93
N ASN A 120 18.27 1.15 11.84
CA ASN A 120 18.18 0.14 10.77
C ASN A 120 19.11 0.45 9.57
N GLY A 121 19.97 1.46 9.65
CA GLY A 121 20.97 1.79 8.63
C GLY A 121 20.39 2.37 7.34
N ILE A 122 19.21 3.01 7.41
CA ILE A 122 18.54 3.61 6.25
C ILE A 122 18.80 5.12 6.27
N GLU A 123 19.76 5.58 5.47
CA GLU A 123 20.03 7.03 5.29
C GLU A 123 18.91 7.70 4.48
N ILE A 124 18.29 8.74 5.04
CA ILE A 124 17.40 9.64 4.29
C ILE A 124 18.24 10.75 3.68
N SER A 125 18.48 10.69 2.37
CA SER A 125 19.01 11.82 1.61
C SER A 125 17.93 12.89 1.41
N ASN A 126 17.95 13.94 2.23
CA ASN A 126 17.14 15.13 2.01
C ASN A 126 17.65 15.84 0.73
N SER A 127 16.81 15.92 -0.29
CA SER A 127 17.03 16.73 -1.50
C SER A 127 16.17 17.99 -1.46
#